data_AF-A0AAN7A881-F1
#
_entry.id   AF-A0AAN7A881-F1
#
_cell.length_a   1.000
_cell.length_b   1.000
_cell.length_c   1.000
_cell.angle_alpha   90.00
_cell.angle_beta   90.00
_cell.angle_gamma   90.00
#
_symmetry.space_group_name_H-M   'P 1'
#
loop_
_entity.id
_entity.type
_entity.pdbx_description
1 polymer ?
#
loop_
_entity_poly.entity_id
_entity_poly.type
_entity_poly.pdbx_seq_one_letter_code
_entity_poly.pdbx_strand_id
1 'polypeptide(L)'
;MLTLSAIVLGLVSLAAAEVRNITPHEQYSSSVGVLGCKINTNRVAYWPEAVDCNNICVRVSHQGRSLELLRIDQSGGANDISYDAWNYLAFGKSAIDEPQTGGGVDMDVEFVDADQCKHLLIDSGGKLAFSAPNSMNFLSSCISDPGSWVARNFAAVNLRDSACQCGFDEVCTIPPPSEGNQPICPNALGTTGPFKGDSVFNIEFGTGKLVPAPGAGVC
;
A
#
# COMPACT_ATOMS: atom_id res chain seq x y z
N MET A 1 40.60 -29.57 26.37
CA MET A 1 39.52 -28.56 26.39
C MET A 1 38.63 -28.80 25.18
N LEU A 2 37.47 -29.42 25.36
CA LEU A 2 36.48 -29.57 24.29
C LEU A 2 35.57 -28.33 24.29
N THR A 3 35.57 -27.59 23.20
CA THR A 3 34.62 -26.50 22.96
C THR A 3 33.30 -27.09 22.47
N LEU A 4 32.25 -27.01 23.28
CA LEU A 4 30.87 -27.24 22.85
C LEU A 4 30.41 -26.03 22.03
N SER A 5 30.24 -26.18 20.73
CA SER A 5 29.47 -25.24 19.91
C SER A 5 27.99 -25.46 20.17
N ALA A 6 27.34 -24.52 20.85
CA ALA A 6 25.89 -24.50 20.99
C ALA A 6 25.27 -24.03 19.67
N ILE A 7 24.53 -24.92 19.00
CA ILE A 7 23.68 -24.58 17.86
C ILE A 7 22.41 -23.94 18.43
N VAL A 8 22.26 -22.63 18.29
CA VAL A 8 21.02 -21.93 18.58
C VAL A 8 20.10 -22.12 17.37
N LEU A 9 19.15 -23.04 17.48
CA LEU A 9 18.01 -23.10 16.56
C LEU A 9 17.08 -21.92 16.86
N GLY A 10 17.07 -20.92 15.99
CA GLY A 10 16.08 -19.84 16.03
C GLY A 10 14.69 -20.40 15.74
N LEU A 11 13.76 -20.20 16.66
CA LEU A 11 12.34 -20.45 16.44
C LEU A 11 11.82 -19.42 15.45
N VAL A 12 11.64 -19.83 14.19
CA VAL A 12 10.87 -19.04 13.22
C VAL A 12 9.41 -19.21 13.60
N SER A 13 8.80 -18.17 14.17
CA SER A 13 7.35 -18.12 14.39
C SER A 13 6.69 -18.03 13.02
N LEU A 14 6.17 -19.14 12.51
CA LEU A 14 5.22 -19.08 11.40
C LEU A 14 3.96 -18.42 11.95
N ALA A 15 3.69 -17.18 11.53
CA ALA A 15 2.39 -16.58 11.76
C ALA A 15 1.36 -17.49 11.09
N ALA A 16 0.46 -18.09 11.88
CA ALA A 16 -0.59 -18.93 11.33
C ALA A 16 -1.51 -18.04 10.49
N ALA A 17 -1.88 -18.51 9.29
CA ALA A 17 -2.87 -17.82 8.48
C ALA A 17 -4.21 -17.75 9.21
N GLU A 18 -4.86 -16.59 9.15
CA GLU A 18 -6.19 -16.34 9.70
C GLU A 18 -7.22 -16.35 8.57
N VAL A 19 -8.33 -17.05 8.74
CA VAL A 19 -9.44 -16.95 7.79
C VAL A 19 -10.21 -15.67 8.03
N ARG A 20 -10.32 -14.83 7.01
CA ARG A 20 -11.12 -13.60 7.02
C ARG A 20 -12.13 -13.59 5.89
N ASN A 21 -13.28 -12.97 6.12
CA ASN A 21 -14.26 -12.73 5.07
C ASN A 21 -13.81 -11.50 4.25
N ILE A 22 -13.37 -11.73 3.01
CA ILE A 22 -12.75 -10.72 2.15
C ILE A 22 -13.72 -10.24 1.07
N THR A 23 -13.87 -8.93 0.96
CA THR A 23 -14.77 -8.25 0.03
C THR A 23 -14.01 -7.50 -1.08
N PRO A 24 -14.62 -7.30 -2.27
CA PRO A 24 -14.00 -6.52 -3.32
C PRO A 24 -14.09 -5.01 -3.04
N HIS A 25 -12.98 -4.30 -3.25
CA HIS A 25 -12.88 -2.85 -3.14
C HIS A 25 -12.60 -2.23 -4.51
N GLU A 26 -13.54 -1.41 -5.01
CA GLU A 26 -13.39 -0.76 -6.32
C GLU A 26 -12.39 0.40 -6.29
N GLN A 27 -12.48 1.27 -5.29
CA GLN A 27 -11.84 2.58 -5.34
C GLN A 27 -10.48 2.59 -4.67
N TYR A 28 -9.44 2.97 -5.40
CA TYR A 28 -8.15 3.18 -4.77
C TYR A 28 -8.21 4.31 -3.73
N SER A 29 -7.71 4.03 -2.53
CA SER A 29 -7.47 5.00 -1.48
C SER A 29 -6.30 4.57 -0.59
N SER A 30 -5.82 5.52 0.22
CA SER A 30 -4.77 5.25 1.22
C SER A 30 -4.89 6.23 2.38
N SER A 31 -5.24 5.72 3.55
CA SER A 31 -5.34 6.48 4.81
C SER A 31 -4.00 6.99 5.32
N VAL A 32 -2.91 6.36 4.91
CA VAL A 32 -1.53 6.81 5.21
C VAL A 32 -0.91 7.63 4.07
N GLY A 33 -1.65 7.82 2.97
CA GLY A 33 -1.27 8.66 1.83
C GLY A 33 -0.20 8.06 0.92
N VAL A 34 -0.16 6.74 0.77
CA VAL A 34 0.61 6.09 -0.31
C VAL A 34 0.08 6.54 -1.66
N LEU A 35 1.00 6.80 -2.60
CA LEU A 35 0.71 7.29 -3.93
C LEU A 35 0.41 6.13 -4.88
N GLY A 36 -0.82 6.08 -5.40
CA GLY A 36 -1.30 5.02 -6.28
C GLY A 36 -0.56 4.94 -7.60
N CYS A 37 -0.12 6.08 -8.15
CA CYS A 37 0.71 6.12 -9.35
C CYS A 37 2.12 5.56 -9.15
N LYS A 38 2.48 5.18 -7.91
CA LYS A 38 3.79 4.62 -7.54
C LYS A 38 3.68 3.18 -7.03
N ILE A 39 2.52 2.53 -7.20
CA ILE A 39 2.30 1.14 -6.81
C ILE A 39 1.35 0.44 -7.78
N ASN A 40 1.27 -0.89 -7.70
CA ASN A 40 0.21 -1.65 -8.34
C ASN A 40 -1.09 -1.54 -7.53
N THR A 41 -1.99 -0.64 -7.93
CA THR A 41 -3.27 -0.41 -7.24
C THR A 41 -4.26 -1.57 -7.32
N ASN A 42 -4.02 -2.55 -8.20
CA ASN A 42 -4.78 -3.81 -8.25
C ASN A 42 -4.36 -4.81 -7.17
N ARG A 43 -3.37 -4.47 -6.33
CA ARG A 43 -2.82 -5.34 -5.28
C ARG A 43 -2.75 -4.63 -3.92
N VAL A 44 -3.87 -4.09 -3.48
CA VAL A 44 -4.01 -3.35 -2.21
C VAL A 44 -5.00 -4.03 -1.28
N ALA A 45 -4.73 -3.95 0.02
CA ALA A 45 -5.57 -4.40 1.11
C ALA A 45 -6.02 -3.20 1.98
N TYR A 46 -7.31 -3.19 2.32
CA TYR A 46 -8.05 -2.14 3.01
C TYR A 46 -8.68 -2.74 4.27
N TRP A 47 -7.91 -2.81 5.36
CA TRP A 47 -8.30 -3.53 6.58
C TRP A 47 -8.98 -2.63 7.59
N PRO A 48 -9.84 -3.12 8.49
CA PRO A 48 -10.43 -2.27 9.52
C PRO A 48 -9.40 -1.78 10.55
N GLU A 49 -8.29 -2.50 10.74
CA GLU A 49 -7.22 -2.13 11.66
C GLU A 49 -6.29 -1.07 11.08
N ALA A 50 -5.89 -0.11 11.92
CA ALA A 50 -4.96 0.96 11.56
C ALA A 50 -3.65 0.43 10.97
N VAL A 51 -3.21 1.02 9.85
CA VAL A 51 -1.94 0.69 9.18
C VAL A 51 -0.77 0.98 10.12
N ASP A 52 0.20 0.07 10.16
CA ASP A 52 1.41 0.21 10.97
C ASP A 52 2.69 0.26 10.11
N CYS A 53 3.84 0.50 10.75
CA CYS A 53 5.11 0.78 10.08
C CYS A 53 5.88 -0.47 9.59
N ASN A 54 5.39 -1.67 9.88
CA ASN A 54 6.08 -2.94 9.59
C ASN A 54 5.22 -3.92 8.78
N ASN A 55 3.95 -4.11 9.16
CA ASN A 55 3.02 -5.05 8.56
C ASN A 55 2.26 -4.41 7.39
N ILE A 56 3.03 -3.92 6.43
CA ILE A 56 2.54 -3.28 5.19
C ILE A 56 2.32 -4.27 4.05
N CYS A 57 2.71 -5.54 4.22
CA CYS A 57 2.51 -6.60 3.24
C CYS A 57 1.72 -7.75 3.85
N VAL A 58 0.69 -8.18 3.14
CA VAL A 58 -0.13 -9.34 3.49
C VAL A 58 -0.19 -10.29 2.31
N ARG A 59 -0.13 -11.59 2.59
CA ARG A 59 -0.49 -12.62 1.63
C ARG A 59 -1.94 -13.02 1.86
N VAL A 60 -2.73 -13.02 0.78
CA VAL A 60 -4.10 -13.53 0.80
C VAL A 60 -4.19 -14.72 -0.14
N SER A 61 -4.76 -15.82 0.33
CA SER A 61 -4.84 -17.07 -0.42
C SER A 61 -6.25 -17.64 -0.42
N HIS A 62 -6.63 -18.25 -1.54
CA HIS A 62 -7.91 -18.93 -1.69
C HIS A 62 -7.81 -20.05 -2.74
N GLN A 63 -8.21 -21.26 -2.35
CA GLN A 63 -8.25 -22.45 -3.23
C GLN A 63 -6.97 -22.63 -4.08
N GLY A 64 -5.79 -22.56 -3.43
CA GLY A 64 -4.49 -22.78 -4.08
C GLY A 64 -3.94 -21.58 -4.87
N ARG A 65 -4.66 -20.46 -4.93
CA ARG A 65 -4.16 -19.19 -5.46
C ARG A 65 -3.73 -18.29 -4.32
N SER A 66 -2.73 -17.46 -4.57
CA SER A 66 -2.18 -16.54 -3.59
C SER A 66 -1.71 -15.24 -4.25
N LEU A 67 -1.86 -14.14 -3.53
CA LEU A 67 -1.34 -12.83 -3.90
C LEU A 67 -0.76 -12.14 -2.66
N GLU A 68 0.39 -11.49 -2.82
CA GLU A 68 0.84 -10.44 -1.91
C GLU A 68 0.12 -9.13 -2.24
N LEU A 69 -0.29 -8.40 -1.19
CA LEU A 69 -1.03 -7.15 -1.27
C LEU A 69 -0.44 -6.12 -0.29
N LEU A 70 -0.40 -4.86 -0.72
CA LEU A 70 -0.01 -3.74 0.12
C LEU A 70 -1.14 -3.35 1.07
N ARG A 71 -0.92 -3.47 2.39
CA ARG A 71 -1.85 -2.99 3.42
C ARG A 71 -1.52 -1.55 3.77
N ILE A 72 -2.16 -0.64 3.06
CA ILE A 72 -1.86 0.80 3.07
C ILE A 72 -3.10 1.68 3.26
N ASP A 73 -4.23 1.04 3.55
CA ASP A 73 -5.46 1.76 3.82
C ASP A 73 -6.25 1.10 4.93
N GLN A 74 -7.11 1.92 5.55
CA GLN A 74 -8.03 1.49 6.56
C GLN A 74 -9.45 1.55 6.01
N SER A 75 -10.19 0.45 6.08
CA SER A 75 -11.60 0.41 5.70
C SER A 75 -12.50 0.98 6.80
N GLY A 76 -13.78 1.17 6.47
CA GLY A 76 -14.82 1.52 7.44
C GLY A 76 -15.30 0.36 8.32
N GLY A 77 -14.67 -0.83 8.26
CA GLY A 77 -15.06 -1.98 9.09
C GLY A 77 -14.97 -3.36 8.42
N ALA A 78 -14.68 -3.44 7.11
CA ALA A 78 -14.58 -4.69 6.36
C ALA A 78 -13.12 -5.04 6.03
N ASN A 79 -12.82 -6.29 5.70
CA ASN A 79 -11.52 -6.64 5.13
C ASN A 79 -11.65 -6.61 3.61
N ASP A 80 -11.39 -5.46 2.98
CA ASP A 80 -11.54 -5.34 1.54
C ASP A 80 -10.19 -5.42 0.82
N ILE A 81 -10.14 -6.03 -0.37
CA ILE A 81 -8.95 -5.96 -1.25
C ILE A 81 -9.35 -5.39 -2.60
N SER A 82 -8.38 -4.84 -3.34
CA SER A 82 -8.61 -4.32 -4.69
C SER A 82 -9.44 -5.31 -5.51
N TYR A 83 -10.44 -4.82 -6.24
CA TYR A 83 -11.41 -5.65 -6.94
C TYR A 83 -10.75 -6.71 -7.84
N ASP A 84 -9.66 -6.37 -8.53
CA ASP A 84 -8.89 -7.33 -9.32
C ASP A 84 -8.29 -8.47 -8.49
N ALA A 85 -7.72 -8.16 -7.32
CA ALA A 85 -7.15 -9.16 -6.43
C ALA A 85 -8.25 -10.10 -5.91
N TRP A 86 -9.40 -9.56 -5.51
CA TRP A 86 -10.55 -10.35 -5.09
C TRP A 86 -11.05 -11.26 -6.22
N ASN A 87 -11.21 -10.72 -7.43
CA ASN A 87 -11.69 -11.47 -8.60
C ASN A 87 -10.73 -12.60 -8.96
N TYR A 88 -9.42 -12.34 -8.95
CA TYR A 88 -8.41 -13.35 -9.21
C TYR A 88 -8.37 -14.42 -8.12
N LEU A 89 -8.41 -14.04 -6.85
CA LEU A 89 -8.36 -14.99 -5.74
C LEU A 89 -9.64 -15.81 -5.59
N ALA A 90 -10.81 -15.26 -5.93
CA ALA A 90 -12.07 -16.01 -5.88
C ALA A 90 -12.29 -16.85 -7.14
N PHE A 91 -12.02 -16.32 -8.35
CA PHE A 91 -12.42 -16.95 -9.63
C PHE A 91 -11.27 -17.26 -10.61
N GLY A 92 -10.05 -16.80 -10.34
CA GLY A 92 -8.85 -17.19 -11.10
C GLY A 92 -8.60 -16.31 -12.33
N LYS A 93 -9.33 -15.19 -12.45
CA LYS A 93 -9.28 -14.26 -13.58
C LYS A 93 -9.17 -12.83 -13.10
N SER A 94 -8.52 -11.98 -13.89
CA SER A 94 -8.52 -10.53 -13.64
C SER A 94 -9.95 -10.00 -13.74
N ALA A 95 -10.27 -8.97 -12.93
CA ALA A 95 -11.54 -8.27 -13.03
C ALA A 95 -11.67 -7.47 -14.34
N ILE A 96 -10.57 -7.15 -15.01
CA ILE A 96 -10.59 -6.52 -16.34
C ILE A 96 -11.10 -7.49 -17.41
N ASP A 97 -10.64 -8.75 -17.34
CA ASP A 97 -10.90 -9.76 -18.36
C ASP A 97 -12.25 -10.45 -18.15
N GLU A 98 -12.56 -10.82 -16.91
CA GLU A 98 -13.77 -11.57 -16.56
C GLU A 98 -14.32 -11.07 -15.22
N PRO A 99 -14.96 -9.88 -15.21
CA PRO A 99 -15.48 -9.27 -13.99
C PRO A 99 -16.59 -10.11 -13.37
N GLN A 100 -16.46 -10.40 -12.09
CA GLN A 100 -17.47 -11.10 -11.30
C GLN A 100 -18.12 -10.13 -10.32
N THR A 101 -19.40 -10.34 -10.04
CA THR A 101 -20.11 -9.63 -8.97
C THR A 101 -20.26 -10.55 -7.76
N GLY A 102 -20.39 -9.97 -6.57
CA GLY A 102 -20.43 -10.73 -5.32
C GLY A 102 -20.04 -9.90 -4.12
N GLY A 103 -19.75 -10.58 -3.02
CA GLY A 103 -19.35 -9.97 -1.76
C GLY A 103 -18.29 -10.82 -1.05
N GLY A 104 -18.46 -10.97 0.25
CA GLY A 104 -17.49 -11.66 1.11
C GLY A 104 -17.19 -13.10 0.69
N VAL A 105 -15.90 -13.41 0.54
CA VAL A 105 -15.38 -14.77 0.35
C VAL A 105 -14.37 -15.05 1.46
N ASP A 106 -14.48 -16.20 2.10
CA ASP A 106 -13.53 -16.59 3.15
C ASP A 106 -12.18 -16.94 2.52
N MET A 107 -11.14 -16.24 2.94
CA MET A 107 -9.77 -16.38 2.44
C MET A 107 -8.77 -16.43 3.59
N ASP A 108 -7.65 -17.13 3.37
CA ASP A 108 -6.54 -17.19 4.32
C ASP A 108 -5.68 -15.93 4.21
N VAL A 109 -5.42 -15.27 5.33
CA VAL A 109 -4.62 -14.04 5.42
C VAL A 109 -3.40 -14.27 6.31
N GLU A 110 -2.24 -13.93 5.80
CA GLU A 110 -0.96 -14.03 6.50
C GLU A 110 -0.22 -12.69 6.40
N PHE A 111 0.19 -12.12 7.53
CA PHE A 111 1.17 -11.02 7.51
C PHE A 111 2.54 -11.58 7.16
N VAL A 112 3.15 -11.03 6.12
CA VAL A 112 4.43 -11.49 5.59
C VAL A 112 5.46 -10.38 5.66
N ASP A 113 6.74 -10.73 5.46
CA ASP A 113 7.80 -9.73 5.39
C ASP A 113 7.45 -8.67 4.32
N ALA A 114 7.55 -7.40 4.69
CA ALA A 114 7.24 -6.25 3.84
C ALA A 114 8.00 -6.28 2.50
N ASP A 115 9.20 -6.87 2.46
CA ASP A 115 9.98 -7.03 1.24
C ASP A 115 9.30 -7.92 0.19
N GLN A 116 8.37 -8.79 0.60
CA GLN A 116 7.63 -9.63 -0.35
C GLN A 116 6.70 -8.80 -1.24
N CYS A 117 6.29 -7.61 -0.80
CA CYS A 117 5.52 -6.66 -1.60
C CYS A 117 6.37 -5.68 -2.43
N LYS A 118 7.71 -5.75 -2.39
CA LYS A 118 8.58 -4.82 -3.16
C LYS A 118 8.30 -4.83 -4.66
N HIS A 119 7.89 -5.96 -5.20
CA HIS A 119 7.52 -6.10 -6.62
C HIS A 119 6.24 -5.33 -7.00
N LEU A 120 5.47 -4.83 -6.01
CA LEU A 120 4.29 -3.99 -6.20
C LEU A 120 4.63 -2.50 -6.22
N LEU A 121 5.87 -2.12 -5.93
CA LEU A 121 6.33 -0.73 -5.90
C LEU A 121 6.79 -0.32 -7.29
N ILE A 122 6.25 0.77 -7.81
CA ILE A 122 6.46 1.26 -9.18
C ILE A 122 7.12 2.64 -9.12
N ASP A 123 8.15 2.86 -9.91
CA ASP A 123 8.75 4.18 -10.18
C ASP A 123 9.11 5.03 -8.95
N SER A 124 9.53 4.34 -7.89
CA SER A 124 9.94 4.92 -6.61
C SER A 124 11.31 4.40 -6.14
N GLY A 125 12.06 3.73 -7.03
CA GLY A 125 13.36 3.12 -6.69
C GLY A 125 13.23 1.99 -5.65
N GLY A 126 12.10 1.28 -5.64
CA GLY A 126 11.82 0.20 -4.68
C GLY A 126 11.40 0.69 -3.29
N LYS A 127 10.96 1.95 -3.17
CA LYS A 127 10.49 2.55 -1.91
C LYS A 127 8.97 2.71 -1.93
N LEU A 128 8.33 2.64 -0.77
CA LEU A 128 6.93 2.99 -0.65
C LEU A 128 6.79 4.52 -0.70
N ALA A 129 6.18 5.05 -1.76
CA ALA A 129 6.08 6.49 -1.98
C ALA A 129 4.82 7.07 -1.35
N PHE A 130 4.99 8.14 -0.59
CA PHE A 130 3.95 8.81 0.18
C PHE A 130 3.78 10.27 -0.26
N SER A 131 2.56 10.78 -0.13
CA SER A 131 2.24 12.20 -0.29
C SER A 131 2.94 13.01 0.81
N ALA A 132 4.00 13.73 0.46
CA ALA A 132 4.70 14.63 1.37
C ALA A 132 3.76 15.63 2.08
N PRO A 133 2.79 16.28 1.41
CA PRO A 133 1.89 17.21 2.10
C PRO A 133 0.87 16.53 3.04
N ASN A 134 0.52 15.26 2.85
CA ASN A 134 -0.61 14.63 3.55
C ASN A 134 -0.29 13.35 4.35
N SER A 135 0.95 12.84 4.31
CA SER A 135 1.34 11.60 5.00
C SER A 135 2.18 11.80 6.26
N MET A 136 2.47 13.05 6.64
CA MET A 136 3.50 13.32 7.66
C MET A 136 3.18 12.79 9.05
N ASN A 137 1.91 12.67 9.43
CA ASN A 137 1.54 12.08 10.72
C ASN A 137 1.99 10.60 10.80
N PHE A 138 1.76 9.82 9.74
CA PHE A 138 2.18 8.43 9.66
C PHE A 138 3.69 8.31 9.47
N LEU A 139 4.29 9.08 8.56
CA LEU A 139 5.73 9.02 8.33
C LEU A 139 6.53 9.40 9.58
N SER A 140 6.11 10.43 10.32
CA SER A 140 6.82 10.86 11.52
C SER A 140 6.73 9.81 12.64
N SER A 141 5.60 9.11 12.77
CA SER A 141 5.49 8.02 13.75
C SER A 141 6.39 6.84 13.38
N CYS A 142 6.47 6.49 12.10
CA CYS A 142 7.36 5.43 11.65
C CYS A 142 8.84 5.82 11.76
N ILE A 143 9.23 7.03 11.38
CA ILE A 143 10.61 7.52 11.47
C ILE A 143 11.11 7.56 12.93
N SER A 144 10.20 7.78 13.88
CA SER A 144 10.53 7.72 15.32
C SER A 144 10.94 6.32 15.78
N ASP A 145 10.57 5.27 15.04
CA ASP A 145 11.12 3.92 15.15
C ASP A 145 12.05 3.63 13.95
N PRO A 146 13.37 3.91 14.05
CA PRO A 146 14.30 3.69 12.95
C PRO A 146 14.46 2.22 12.57
N GLY A 147 14.00 1.28 13.41
CA GLY A 147 13.96 -0.14 13.11
C GLY A 147 12.80 -0.53 12.18
N SER A 148 11.78 0.30 12.07
CA SER A 148 10.60 0.01 11.26
C SER A 148 10.94 -0.15 9.78
N TRP A 149 10.17 -0.96 9.07
CA TRP A 149 10.38 -1.15 7.63
C TRP A 149 10.13 0.14 6.86
N VAL A 150 9.03 0.85 7.17
CA VAL A 150 8.67 2.10 6.50
C VAL A 150 9.77 3.15 6.66
N ALA A 151 10.30 3.36 7.87
CA ALA A 151 11.37 4.36 8.10
C ALA A 151 12.61 4.14 7.24
N ARG A 152 12.87 2.88 6.83
CA ARG A 152 14.02 2.50 6.00
C ARG A 152 13.71 2.44 4.51
N ASN A 153 12.44 2.38 4.13
CA ASN A 153 12.01 2.08 2.75
C ASN A 153 10.92 3.04 2.23
N PHE A 154 10.90 4.30 2.65
CA PHE A 154 9.94 5.29 2.16
C PHE A 154 10.57 6.34 1.22
N ALA A 155 9.73 6.95 0.40
CA ALA A 155 10.00 8.22 -0.28
C ALA A 155 8.84 9.19 0.00
N ALA A 156 9.15 10.45 0.30
CA ALA A 156 8.15 11.52 0.38
C ALA A 156 8.15 12.27 -0.95
N VAL A 157 6.99 12.40 -1.60
CA VAL A 157 6.86 13.02 -2.93
C VAL A 157 5.84 14.16 -2.87
N ASN A 158 6.11 15.29 -3.53
CA ASN A 158 5.26 16.49 -3.51
C ASN A 158 3.97 16.36 -4.36
N LEU A 159 3.32 15.20 -4.29
CA LEU A 159 1.99 14.97 -4.84
C LEU A 159 0.96 15.13 -3.74
N ARG A 160 -0.10 15.89 -4.03
CA ARG A 160 -1.10 16.31 -3.05
C ARG A 160 -2.07 15.21 -2.68
N ASP A 161 -2.42 14.33 -3.60
CA ASP A 161 -3.42 13.29 -3.34
C ASP A 161 -2.89 11.90 -3.67
N SER A 162 -3.46 10.90 -3.00
CA SER A 162 -3.07 9.50 -3.19
C SER A 162 -3.36 9.01 -4.61
N ALA A 163 -4.36 9.57 -5.31
CA ALA A 163 -4.64 9.27 -6.72
C ALA A 163 -3.72 9.99 -7.71
N CYS A 164 -2.73 10.75 -7.22
CA CYS A 164 -1.74 11.48 -8.00
C CYS A 164 -2.34 12.43 -9.03
N GLN A 165 -3.37 13.20 -8.68
CA GLN A 165 -3.96 14.16 -9.62
C GLN A 165 -3.25 15.52 -9.60
N CYS A 166 -2.83 15.98 -8.42
CA CYS A 166 -2.26 17.31 -8.25
C CYS A 166 -0.84 17.28 -7.64
N GLY A 167 0.00 18.23 -8.09
CA GLY A 167 1.30 18.49 -7.50
C GLY A 167 2.46 18.20 -8.45
N PHE A 168 3.62 17.94 -7.87
CA PHE A 168 4.88 17.74 -8.59
C PHE A 168 5.46 16.37 -8.23
N ASP A 169 5.87 15.61 -9.25
CA ASP A 169 6.60 14.34 -9.08
C ASP A 169 8.05 14.59 -8.67
N GLU A 170 8.24 15.11 -7.48
CA GLU A 170 9.54 15.47 -6.94
C GLU A 170 9.70 14.90 -5.53
N VAL A 171 10.86 14.30 -5.28
CA VAL A 171 11.19 13.76 -3.98
C VAL A 171 11.53 14.91 -3.03
N CYS A 172 10.89 14.90 -1.87
CA CYS A 172 11.14 15.82 -0.78
C CYS A 172 12.08 15.19 0.25
N THR A 173 12.86 16.04 0.93
CA THR A 173 13.66 15.64 2.08
C THR A 173 12.87 15.91 3.35
N ILE A 174 12.79 14.92 4.24
CA ILE A 174 12.26 15.14 5.60
C ILE A 174 13.40 15.68 6.45
N PRO A 175 13.31 16.92 6.97
CA PRO A 175 14.35 17.47 7.83
C PRO A 175 14.37 16.72 9.19
N PRO A 176 15.51 16.72 9.89
CA PRO A 176 15.56 16.32 11.29
C PRO A 176 14.55 17.13 12.13
N PRO A 177 13.95 16.56 13.19
CA PRO A 177 12.97 17.28 14.02
C PRO A 177 13.50 18.58 14.64
N SER A 178 14.82 18.72 14.80
CA SER A 178 15.47 19.94 15.29
C SER A 178 15.54 21.08 14.27
N GLU A 179 15.36 20.77 12.99
CA GLU A 179 15.52 21.72 11.87
C GLU A 179 14.19 22.12 11.24
N GLY A 180 13.15 21.29 11.38
CA GLY A 180 11.81 21.61 10.91
C GLY A 180 10.83 20.45 11.05
N ASN A 181 9.55 20.74 10.79
CA ASN A 181 8.47 19.76 10.84
C ASN A 181 7.73 19.60 9.49
N GLN A 182 8.25 20.21 8.42
CA GLN A 182 7.69 20.15 7.07
C GLN A 182 8.72 19.57 6.08
N PRO A 183 8.30 18.70 5.15
CA PRO A 183 9.15 18.27 4.05
C PRO A 183 9.68 19.45 3.23
N ILE A 184 10.94 19.36 2.85
CA ILE A 184 11.63 20.32 1.98
C ILE A 184 11.60 19.75 0.55
N CYS A 185 10.85 20.40 -0.33
CA CYS A 185 10.65 19.98 -1.72
C CYS A 185 11.22 21.05 -2.68
N PRO A 186 11.59 20.69 -3.92
CA PRO A 186 12.06 21.67 -4.92
C PRO A 186 11.02 22.76 -5.26
N ASN A 187 9.75 22.41 -5.37
CA ASN A 187 8.62 23.35 -5.42
C ASN A 187 7.98 23.48 -4.04
N ALA A 188 7.21 24.55 -3.82
CA ALA A 188 6.52 24.73 -2.54
C ALA A 188 5.61 23.52 -2.22
N LEU A 189 5.67 23.04 -0.98
CA LEU A 189 4.96 21.86 -0.52
C LEU A 189 3.44 22.00 -0.75
N GLY A 190 2.83 20.99 -1.37
CA GLY A 190 1.38 20.94 -1.57
C GLY A 190 0.84 21.91 -2.63
N THR A 191 1.70 22.53 -3.43
CA THR A 191 1.28 23.42 -4.52
C THR A 191 0.50 22.66 -5.58
N THR A 192 -0.61 23.22 -6.05
CA THR A 192 -1.39 22.71 -7.19
C THR A 192 -0.66 23.04 -8.48
N GLY A 193 0.25 22.16 -8.88
CA GLY A 193 0.83 22.14 -10.22
C GLY A 193 0.11 21.11 -11.10
N PRO A 194 0.12 21.27 -12.43
CA PRO A 194 -0.37 20.23 -13.33
C PRO A 194 0.55 19.02 -13.22
N PHE A 195 0.07 17.96 -12.57
CA PHE A 195 0.73 16.67 -12.66
C PHE A 195 0.40 16.06 -14.03
N LYS A 196 1.43 15.69 -14.78
CA LYS A 196 1.31 15.04 -16.10
C LYS A 196 1.61 13.54 -16.05
N GLY A 197 1.72 12.96 -14.85
CA GLY A 197 2.04 11.55 -14.70
C GLY A 197 0.81 10.65 -14.81
N ASP A 198 1.04 9.36 -14.65
CA ASP A 198 0.04 8.33 -14.89
C ASP A 198 -1.13 8.47 -13.91
N SER A 199 -2.33 8.58 -14.47
CA SER A 199 -3.56 8.59 -13.69
C SER A 199 -3.77 7.24 -13.02
N VAL A 200 -4.18 7.25 -11.76
CA VAL A 200 -4.65 6.02 -11.10
C VAL A 200 -6.01 5.64 -11.66
N PHE A 201 -6.18 4.38 -12.01
CA PHE A 201 -7.46 3.84 -12.50
C PHE A 201 -7.99 2.78 -11.55
N ASN A 202 -9.30 2.78 -11.39
CA ASN A 202 -10.09 1.72 -10.76
C ASN A 202 -10.68 0.83 -11.86
N ILE A 203 -11.05 -0.40 -11.49
CA ILE A 203 -11.85 -1.27 -12.33
C ILE A 203 -13.29 -1.16 -11.81
N GLU A 204 -14.18 -0.54 -12.59
CA GLU A 204 -15.58 -0.37 -12.24
C GLU A 204 -16.24 -1.74 -11.96
N PHE A 205 -16.88 -1.84 -10.81
CA PHE A 205 -17.33 -3.12 -10.27
C PHE A 205 -18.32 -3.83 -11.20
N GLY A 206 -18.03 -5.10 -11.51
CA GLY A 206 -18.87 -5.93 -12.37
C GLY A 206 -18.80 -5.62 -13.87
N THR A 207 -18.00 -4.63 -14.31
CA THR A 207 -17.95 -4.23 -15.73
C THR A 207 -16.59 -4.45 -16.38
N GLY A 208 -15.51 -4.51 -15.59
CA GLY A 208 -14.13 -4.63 -16.09
C GLY A 208 -13.60 -3.35 -16.73
N LYS A 209 -14.38 -2.27 -16.71
CA LYS A 209 -14.03 -0.98 -17.32
C LYS A 209 -13.08 -0.20 -16.42
N LEU A 210 -12.02 0.34 -17.01
CA LEU A 210 -11.14 1.28 -16.30
C LEU A 210 -11.79 2.66 -16.19
N VAL A 211 -11.87 3.18 -14.96
CA VAL A 211 -12.37 4.51 -14.65
C VAL A 211 -11.33 5.26 -13.81
N PRO A 212 -11.11 6.57 -14.03
CA PRO A 212 -10.16 7.33 -13.21
C PRO A 212 -10.52 7.24 -11.73
N ALA A 213 -9.53 7.01 -10.88
CA ALA A 213 -9.73 7.05 -9.44
C ALA A 213 -10.10 8.47 -8.98
N PRO A 214 -10.99 8.61 -7.99
CA PRO A 214 -11.28 9.91 -7.41
C PRO A 214 -10.01 10.46 -6.75
N GLY A 215 -9.73 11.75 -6.93
CA GLY A 215 -8.62 12.43 -6.30
C GLY A 215 -9.01 13.84 -5.87
N ALA A 216 -8.03 14.72 -5.70
CA ALA A 216 -8.26 16.07 -5.17
C ALA A 216 -9.07 17.01 -6.10
N GLY A 217 -9.43 16.57 -7.32
CA GLY A 217 -10.23 17.33 -8.27
C GLY A 217 -9.37 18.23 -9.16
N VAL A 218 -9.85 19.45 -9.44
CA VAL A 218 -9.14 20.40 -10.33
C VAL A 218 -7.87 20.92 -9.65
N CYS A 219 -6.74 20.69 -10.30
CA CYS A 219 -5.46 21.36 -10.11
C CYS A 219 -5.37 22.53 -11.10
#